data_AF-A0A523NDQ5-F1
#
_entry.id   AF-A0A523NDQ5-F1
#
_cell.length_a   1.000
_cell.length_b   1.000
_cell.length_c   1.000
_cell.angle_alpha   90.00
_cell.angle_beta   90.00
_cell.angle_gamma   90.00
#
_symmetry.space_group_name_H-M   'P 1'
#
loop_
_entity.id
_entity.type
_entity.pdbx_description
1 polymer ?
#
loop_
_entity_poly.entity_id
_entity_poly.type
_entity_poly.pdbx_seq_one_letter_code
_entity_poly.pdbx_strand_id
1 'polypeptide(L)'
;MKRKHFFFYHVVIFIIAQIAWLSLIGLWIYWYVYNYIVYKEVGDQVSPEVSYDITNAGPFVIGLVLLVGLSLITIWIFRHLNVQLRLTKLYDTFISNVTHELKSPLSSIQLSLETLKSREVPREKQKEFIGMMIKDVNRLTRLINSILQIPALEQKKLAYSYQVYSASSAIKQILKQSIEQFRLPPNAVIIEENADC
;
A
#
# COMPACT_ATOMS: atom_id res chain seq x y z
N MET A 1 -5.11 5.72 -17.12
CA MET A 1 -5.36 7.08 -16.61
C MET A 1 -6.83 7.42 -16.25
N LYS A 2 -7.82 6.53 -16.45
CA LYS A 2 -9.26 6.83 -16.26
C LYS A 2 -9.83 6.77 -14.81
N ARG A 3 -9.05 6.37 -13.79
CA ARG A 3 -9.58 6.11 -12.43
C ARG A 3 -9.58 7.30 -11.45
N LYS A 4 -8.91 8.42 -11.75
CA LYS A 4 -8.92 9.61 -10.87
C LYS A 4 -10.30 10.31 -10.85
N HIS A 5 -11.08 10.22 -11.91
CA HIS A 5 -12.39 10.86 -12.00
C HIS A 5 -13.44 10.24 -11.07
N PHE A 6 -13.41 8.93 -10.85
CA PHE A 6 -14.37 8.25 -9.97
C PHE A 6 -14.20 8.64 -8.49
N PHE A 7 -12.95 8.81 -8.07
CA PHE A 7 -12.58 9.22 -6.71
C PHE A 7 -12.94 10.67 -6.40
N PHE A 8 -12.69 11.57 -7.35
CA PHE A 8 -13.12 12.96 -7.26
C PHE A 8 -14.65 13.05 -7.16
N TYR A 9 -15.36 12.21 -7.92
CA TYR A 9 -16.82 12.21 -7.94
C TYR A 9 -17.44 11.91 -6.58
N HIS A 10 -16.92 10.92 -5.81
CA HIS A 10 -17.48 10.56 -4.50
C HIS A 10 -17.21 11.63 -3.44
N VAL A 11 -16.01 12.22 -3.43
CA VAL A 11 -15.67 13.30 -2.51
C VAL A 11 -16.49 14.55 -2.82
N VAL A 12 -16.67 14.89 -4.10
CA VAL A 12 -17.47 16.02 -4.53
C VAL A 12 -18.95 15.83 -4.20
N ILE A 13 -19.52 14.65 -4.43
CA ILE A 13 -20.91 14.34 -4.03
C ILE A 13 -21.09 14.50 -2.52
N PHE A 14 -20.14 14.01 -1.72
CA PHE A 14 -20.20 14.15 -0.26
C PHE A 14 -20.12 15.60 0.19
N ILE A 15 -19.21 16.40 -0.39
CA ILE A 15 -19.09 17.84 -0.10
C ILE A 15 -20.40 18.57 -0.45
N ILE A 16 -20.96 18.28 -1.63
CA ILE A 16 -22.24 18.86 -2.07
C ILE A 16 -23.37 18.47 -1.11
N ALA A 17 -23.41 17.21 -0.67
CA ALA A 17 -24.41 16.73 0.30
C ALA A 17 -24.28 17.42 1.67
N GLN A 18 -23.05 17.64 2.15
CA GLN A 18 -22.80 18.38 3.39
C GLN A 18 -23.23 19.85 3.28
N ILE A 19 -22.92 20.51 2.17
CA ILE A 19 -23.35 21.90 1.90
C ILE A 19 -24.88 21.99 1.81
N ALA A 20 -25.53 21.03 1.14
CA ALA A 20 -26.98 20.98 1.03
C ALA A 20 -27.65 20.82 2.40
N TRP A 21 -27.10 19.94 3.26
CA TRP A 21 -27.61 19.73 4.61
C TRP A 21 -27.40 20.96 5.51
N LEU A 22 -26.23 21.61 5.42
CA LEU A 22 -25.96 22.88 6.10
C LEU A 22 -26.91 24.00 5.68
N SER A 23 -27.21 24.10 4.39
CA SER A 23 -28.17 25.08 3.86
C SER A 23 -29.58 24.84 4.40
N LEU A 24 -29.99 23.56 4.47
CA LEU A 24 -31.30 23.17 5.00
C LEU A 24 -31.42 23.46 6.51
N ILE A 25 -30.34 23.25 7.26
CA ILE A 25 -30.23 23.67 8.66
C ILE A 25 -30.30 25.19 8.78
N GLY A 26 -29.53 25.93 7.97
CA GLY A 26 -29.54 27.40 7.98
C GLY A 26 -30.93 27.97 7.71
N LEU A 27 -31.67 27.37 6.76
CA LEU A 27 -33.04 27.75 6.43
C LEU A 27 -34.01 27.43 7.57
N TRP A 28 -33.86 26.27 8.21
CA TRP A 28 -34.66 25.89 9.39
C TRP A 28 -34.41 26.84 10.57
N ILE A 29 -33.16 27.20 10.83
CA ILE A 29 -32.76 28.16 11.86
C ILE A 29 -33.36 29.54 11.56
N TYR A 30 -33.23 30.01 10.32
CA TYR A 30 -33.79 31.29 9.89
C TYR A 30 -35.30 31.33 10.11
N TRP A 31 -36.01 30.28 9.69
CA TRP A 31 -37.45 30.16 9.91
C TRP A 31 -37.79 30.14 11.42
N TYR A 32 -37.07 29.35 12.21
CA TYR A 32 -37.27 29.26 13.65
C TYR A 32 -37.08 30.62 14.36
N VAL A 33 -36.00 31.33 14.06
CA VAL A 33 -35.69 32.64 14.64
C VAL A 33 -36.69 33.71 14.18
N TYR A 34 -37.04 33.74 12.89
CA TYR A 34 -38.04 34.67 12.36
C TYR A 34 -39.40 34.46 13.03
N ASN A 35 -39.85 33.20 13.11
CA ASN A 35 -41.09 32.84 13.75
C ASN A 35 -41.05 33.19 15.26
N TYR A 36 -39.92 32.95 15.93
CA TYR A 36 -39.71 33.34 17.33
C TYR A 36 -39.85 34.86 17.57
N ILE A 37 -39.29 35.69 16.68
CA ILE A 37 -39.40 37.16 16.77
C ILE A 37 -40.86 37.59 16.57
N VAL A 38 -41.55 37.03 15.57
CA VAL A 38 -42.96 37.33 15.29
C VAL A 38 -43.86 36.96 16.47
N TYR A 39 -43.63 35.83 17.14
CA TYR A 39 -44.38 35.45 18.33
C TYR A 39 -44.11 36.36 19.53
N LYS A 40 -42.90 36.91 19.66
CA LYS A 40 -42.57 37.86 20.74
C LYS A 40 -43.24 39.22 20.54
N GLU A 41 -43.45 39.63 19.29
CA GLU A 41 -44.04 40.93 18.95
C GLU A 41 -45.58 40.91 18.92
N VAL A 42 -46.19 39.75 18.68
CA VAL A 42 -47.66 39.55 18.71
C VAL A 42 -48.15 38.94 20.04
N GLY A 43 -47.26 38.33 20.84
CA GLY A 43 -47.59 37.62 22.08
C GLY A 43 -48.02 38.51 23.26
N ASP A 44 -47.54 39.75 23.31
CA ASP A 44 -47.87 40.71 24.39
C ASP A 44 -49.36 41.09 24.44
N GLN A 45 -50.13 40.84 23.37
CA GLN A 45 -51.58 41.13 23.32
C GLN A 45 -52.47 39.89 23.54
N VAL A 46 -51.93 38.68 23.66
CA VAL A 46 -52.76 37.45 23.61
C VAL A 46 -52.58 36.49 24.80
N SER A 47 -51.41 36.30 25.43
CA SER A 47 -51.25 35.38 26.59
C SER A 47 -49.95 35.60 27.40
N PRO A 48 -49.98 35.88 28.72
CA PRO A 48 -48.79 36.27 29.50
C PRO A 48 -47.99 35.12 30.16
N GLU A 49 -48.22 33.85 29.82
CA GLU A 49 -47.64 32.71 30.56
C GLU A 49 -46.74 31.77 29.72
N VAL A 50 -46.12 32.28 28.65
CA VAL A 50 -45.12 31.48 27.91
C VAL A 50 -43.72 31.85 28.40
N SER A 51 -43.21 31.07 29.35
CA SER A 51 -41.81 31.14 29.80
C SER A 51 -40.89 30.74 28.66
N TYR A 52 -40.18 31.72 28.09
CA TYR A 52 -39.22 31.53 27.02
C TYR A 52 -37.90 30.98 27.57
N ASP A 53 -37.76 29.67 27.48
CA ASP A 53 -36.57 28.97 27.95
C ASP A 53 -35.49 28.92 26.85
N ILE A 54 -34.32 29.44 27.20
CA ILE A 54 -33.08 29.50 26.38
C ILE A 54 -32.44 28.12 26.17
N THR A 55 -33.06 27.05 26.68
CA THR A 55 -32.61 25.65 26.59
C THR A 55 -32.69 25.02 25.20
N ASN A 56 -33.30 25.67 24.20
CA ASN A 56 -33.48 25.11 22.85
C ASN A 56 -32.23 25.21 21.93
N ALA A 57 -31.03 25.42 22.49
CA ALA A 57 -29.77 25.37 21.73
C ALA A 57 -29.29 23.94 21.39
N GLY A 58 -29.89 22.91 22.00
CA GLY A 58 -29.53 21.50 21.80
C GLY A 58 -29.45 21.04 20.34
N PRO A 59 -30.43 21.36 19.47
CA PRO A 59 -30.40 20.95 18.06
C PRO A 59 -29.20 21.49 17.27
N PHE A 60 -28.73 22.70 17.60
CA PHE A 60 -27.58 23.33 16.93
C PHE A 60 -26.26 22.65 17.29
N VAL A 61 -26.08 22.35 18.58
CA VAL A 61 -24.89 21.64 19.08
C VAL A 61 -24.87 20.22 18.52
N ILE A 62 -26.01 19.53 18.50
CA ILE A 62 -26.14 18.20 17.91
C ILE A 62 -25.81 18.23 16.41
N GLY A 63 -26.31 19.23 15.67
CA GLY A 63 -26.02 19.40 14.25
C GLY A 63 -24.53 19.63 13.96
N LEU A 64 -23.86 20.48 14.75
CA LEU A 64 -22.43 20.75 14.63
C LEU A 64 -21.58 19.50 14.95
N VAL A 65 -21.93 18.77 16.01
CA VAL A 65 -21.26 17.52 16.38
C VAL A 65 -21.42 16.45 15.29
N LEU A 66 -22.62 16.31 14.71
CA LEU A 66 -22.85 15.39 13.59
C LEU A 66 -22.01 15.77 12.37
N LEU A 67 -21.93 17.05 12.04
CA LEU A 67 -21.12 17.52 10.89
C LEU A 67 -19.63 17.22 11.06
N VAL A 68 -19.09 17.55 12.24
CA VAL A 68 -17.68 17.26 12.55
C VAL A 68 -17.44 15.75 12.54
N GLY A 69 -18.35 14.96 13.14
CA GLY A 69 -18.27 13.51 13.15
C GLY A 69 -18.25 12.91 11.74
N LEU A 70 -19.19 13.31 10.87
CA LEU A 70 -19.26 12.86 9.48
C LEU A 70 -18.01 13.25 8.68
N SER A 71 -17.47 14.44 8.92
CA SER A 71 -16.23 14.90 8.27
C SER A 71 -15.03 14.04 8.67
N LEU A 72 -14.89 13.73 9.95
CA LEU A 72 -13.81 12.87 10.47
C LEU A 72 -13.92 11.43 9.95
N ILE A 73 -15.14 10.88 9.91
CA ILE A 73 -15.41 9.53 9.38
C ILE A 73 -14.99 9.46 7.90
N THR A 74 -15.38 10.44 7.09
CA THR A 74 -15.01 10.46 5.67
C THR A 74 -13.49 10.54 5.49
N ILE A 75 -12.79 11.37 6.28
CA ILE A 75 -11.31 11.44 6.24
C ILE A 75 -10.70 10.08 6.60
N TRP A 76 -11.22 9.41 7.62
CA TRP A 76 -10.73 8.10 8.04
C TRP A 76 -10.92 7.03 6.96
N ILE A 77 -12.14 6.92 6.42
CA ILE A 77 -12.47 5.99 5.32
C ILE A 77 -11.58 6.28 4.11
N PHE A 78 -11.40 7.56 3.77
CA PHE A 78 -10.59 7.98 2.64
C PHE A 78 -9.13 7.60 2.77
N ARG A 79 -8.52 7.81 3.94
CA ARG A 79 -7.14 7.39 4.20
C ARG A 79 -7.02 5.88 4.10
N HIS A 80 -7.97 5.15 4.69
CA HIS A 80 -7.97 3.69 4.64
C HIS A 80 -8.10 3.16 3.20
N LEU A 81 -9.06 3.68 2.43
CA LEU A 81 -9.28 3.28 1.04
C LEU A 81 -8.06 3.58 0.15
N ASN A 82 -7.41 4.74 0.34
CA ASN A 82 -6.21 5.07 -0.41
C ASN A 82 -5.05 4.11 -0.12
N VAL A 83 -4.87 3.72 1.14
CA VAL A 83 -3.87 2.72 1.53
C VAL A 83 -4.18 1.38 0.86
N GLN A 84 -5.43 0.92 0.94
CA GLN A 84 -5.85 -0.33 0.31
C GLN A 84 -5.62 -0.32 -1.21
N LEU A 85 -6.04 0.75 -1.90
CA LEU A 85 -5.82 0.90 -3.34
C LEU A 85 -4.34 0.93 -3.71
N ARG A 86 -3.49 1.52 -2.87
CA ARG A 86 -2.04 1.51 -3.08
C ARG A 86 -1.48 0.10 -2.93
N LEU A 87 -1.90 -0.64 -1.92
CA LEU A 87 -1.50 -2.02 -1.70
C LEU A 87 -1.94 -2.92 -2.87
N THR A 88 -3.19 -2.82 -3.31
CA THR A 88 -3.68 -3.56 -4.48
C THR A 88 -2.85 -3.27 -5.73
N LYS A 89 -2.53 -1.99 -6.00
CA LYS A 89 -1.69 -1.63 -7.15
C LYS A 89 -0.27 -2.21 -7.05
N LEU A 90 0.31 -2.22 -5.86
CA LEU A 90 1.63 -2.83 -5.64
C LEU A 90 1.56 -4.33 -5.89
N TYR A 91 0.52 -5.00 -5.40
CA TYR A 91 0.28 -6.41 -5.65
C TYR A 91 0.11 -6.71 -7.14
N ASP A 92 -0.74 -5.96 -7.84
CA ASP A 92 -0.95 -6.12 -9.29
C ASP A 92 0.35 -5.95 -10.08
N THR A 93 1.13 -4.91 -9.73
CA THR A 93 2.44 -4.64 -10.35
C THR A 93 3.42 -5.76 -10.07
N PHE A 94 3.46 -6.27 -8.83
CA PHE A 94 4.30 -7.40 -8.45
C PHE A 94 3.97 -8.66 -9.27
N ILE A 95 2.68 -9.05 -9.34
CA ILE A 95 2.24 -10.21 -10.11
C ILE A 95 2.56 -10.04 -11.60
N SER A 96 2.35 -8.84 -12.15
CA SER A 96 2.67 -8.54 -13.54
C SER A 96 4.17 -8.70 -13.82
N ASN A 97 5.03 -8.16 -12.95
CA ASN A 97 6.48 -8.26 -13.09
C ASN A 97 6.97 -9.70 -12.96
N VAL A 98 6.49 -10.44 -11.96
CA VAL A 98 6.81 -11.87 -11.78
C VAL A 98 6.43 -12.66 -13.03
N THR A 99 5.21 -12.46 -13.53
CA THR A 99 4.74 -13.16 -14.74
C THR A 99 5.63 -12.85 -15.95
N HIS A 100 6.04 -11.60 -16.12
CA HIS A 100 6.92 -11.20 -17.20
C HIS A 100 8.31 -11.87 -17.10
N GLU A 101 8.91 -11.87 -15.91
CA GLU A 101 10.21 -12.49 -15.64
C GLU A 101 10.18 -14.01 -15.78
N LEU A 102 9.04 -14.66 -15.54
CA LEU A 102 8.87 -16.10 -15.76
C LEU A 102 8.61 -16.45 -17.23
N LYS A 103 7.88 -15.59 -17.96
CA LYS A 103 7.52 -15.84 -19.37
C LYS A 103 8.75 -15.86 -20.28
N SER A 104 9.70 -14.95 -20.07
CA SER A 104 10.92 -14.86 -20.89
C SER A 104 11.74 -16.17 -20.95
N PRO A 105 12.20 -16.76 -19.83
CA PRO A 105 12.92 -18.03 -19.85
C PRO A 105 12.03 -19.20 -20.33
N LEU A 106 10.72 -19.17 -20.05
CA LEU A 106 9.81 -20.20 -20.56
C LEU A 106 9.72 -20.19 -22.09
N SER A 107 9.59 -19.01 -22.70
CA SER A 107 9.59 -18.85 -24.15
C SER A 107 10.93 -19.25 -24.79
N SER A 108 12.06 -18.97 -24.13
CA SER A 108 13.39 -19.41 -24.56
C SER A 108 13.52 -20.94 -24.59
N ILE A 109 13.04 -21.62 -23.54
CA ILE A 109 13.00 -23.09 -23.49
C ILE A 109 12.12 -23.64 -24.61
N GLN A 110 10.92 -23.07 -24.77
CA GLN A 110 9.99 -23.52 -25.81
C GLN A 110 10.58 -23.36 -27.22
N LEU A 111 11.21 -22.22 -27.52
CA LEU A 111 11.87 -21.98 -28.80
C LEU A 111 13.02 -22.98 -29.06
N SER A 112 13.80 -23.28 -28.02
CA SER A 112 14.88 -24.28 -28.10
C SER A 112 14.33 -25.67 -28.40
N LEU A 113 13.24 -26.08 -27.74
CA LEU A 113 12.55 -27.35 -27.99
C LEU A 113 11.94 -27.41 -29.40
N GLU A 114 11.26 -26.35 -29.84
CA GLU A 114 10.67 -26.27 -31.18
C GLU A 114 11.76 -26.35 -32.27
N THR A 115 12.91 -25.72 -32.05
CA THR A 115 14.06 -25.78 -32.96
C THR A 115 14.63 -27.19 -33.04
N LEU A 116 14.83 -27.85 -31.90
CA LEU A 116 15.33 -29.23 -31.84
C LEU A 116 14.35 -30.25 -32.43
N LYS A 117 13.04 -29.98 -32.36
CA LYS A 117 11.99 -30.83 -32.92
C LYS A 117 11.83 -30.65 -34.44
N SER A 118 11.96 -29.42 -34.94
CA SER A 118 11.62 -29.08 -36.33
C SER A 118 12.80 -29.08 -37.30
N ARG A 119 14.04 -29.03 -36.80
CA ARG A 119 15.25 -28.93 -37.64
C ARG A 119 16.24 -30.03 -37.29
N GLU A 120 16.98 -30.49 -38.29
CA GLU A 120 18.19 -31.28 -38.07
C GLU A 120 19.31 -30.37 -37.58
N VAL A 121 19.52 -30.39 -36.27
CA VAL A 121 20.55 -29.60 -35.59
C VAL A 121 21.79 -30.47 -35.36
N PRO A 122 23.02 -30.01 -35.69
CA PRO A 122 24.24 -30.74 -35.39
C PRO A 122 24.39 -31.05 -33.89
N ARG A 123 25.00 -32.19 -33.55
CA ARG A 123 25.09 -32.68 -32.16
C ARG A 123 25.74 -31.68 -31.19
N GLU A 124 26.68 -30.87 -31.67
CA GLU A 124 27.30 -29.81 -30.87
C GLU A 124 26.30 -28.69 -30.52
N LYS A 125 25.51 -28.25 -31.49
CA LYS A 125 24.46 -27.23 -31.29
C LYS A 125 23.30 -27.76 -30.46
N GLN A 126 22.99 -29.06 -30.54
CA GLN A 126 22.01 -29.68 -29.64
C GLN A 126 22.44 -29.58 -28.17
N LYS A 127 23.73 -29.83 -27.87
CA LYS A 127 24.28 -29.67 -26.52
C LYS A 127 24.19 -28.22 -26.04
N GLU A 128 24.43 -27.25 -26.92
CA GLU A 128 24.29 -25.82 -26.60
C GLU A 128 22.84 -25.46 -26.22
N PHE A 129 21.85 -25.88 -27.03
CA PHE A 129 20.43 -25.66 -26.72
C PHE A 129 20.02 -26.32 -25.41
N ILE A 130 20.45 -27.56 -25.15
CA ILE A 130 20.20 -28.26 -23.90
C ILE A 130 20.81 -27.50 -22.71
N GLY A 131 22.04 -27.01 -22.86
CA GLY A 131 22.71 -26.19 -21.84
C GLY A 131 21.95 -24.89 -21.54
N MET A 132 21.44 -24.21 -22.58
CA MET A 132 20.62 -23.01 -22.44
C MET A 132 19.31 -23.30 -21.71
N MET A 133 18.60 -24.37 -22.08
CA MET A 133 17.36 -24.78 -21.41
C MET A 133 17.59 -25.10 -19.93
N ILE A 134 18.64 -25.84 -19.58
CA ILE A 134 18.99 -26.13 -18.18
C ILE A 134 19.27 -24.84 -17.40
N LYS A 135 19.98 -23.88 -18.01
CA LYS A 135 20.25 -22.58 -17.39
C LYS A 135 18.95 -21.80 -17.11
N ASP A 136 18.00 -21.83 -18.04
CA ASP A 136 16.70 -21.16 -17.89
C ASP A 136 15.82 -21.84 -16.85
N VAL A 137 15.80 -23.18 -16.77
CA VAL A 137 15.12 -23.94 -15.70
C VAL A 137 15.71 -23.60 -14.33
N ASN A 138 17.04 -23.51 -14.21
CA ASN A 138 17.70 -23.08 -12.98
C ASN A 138 17.34 -21.64 -12.61
N ARG A 139 17.22 -20.74 -13.59
CA ARG A 139 16.76 -19.35 -13.36
C ARG A 139 15.32 -19.31 -12.85
N LEU A 140 14.41 -20.06 -13.48
CA LEU A 140 13.02 -20.19 -13.05
C LEU A 140 12.92 -20.71 -11.61
N THR A 141 13.68 -21.76 -11.29
CA THR A 141 13.73 -22.36 -9.95
C THR A 141 14.18 -21.33 -8.90
N ARG A 142 15.23 -20.55 -9.19
CA ARG A 142 15.68 -19.46 -8.30
C ARG A 142 14.61 -18.40 -8.11
N LEU A 143 13.93 -17.97 -9.18
CA LEU A 143 12.86 -16.97 -9.09
C LEU A 143 11.70 -17.46 -8.22
N ILE A 144 11.26 -18.70 -8.41
CA ILE A 144 10.20 -19.32 -7.60
C ILE A 144 10.64 -19.39 -6.12
N ASN A 145 11.86 -19.86 -5.85
CA ASN A 145 12.39 -19.92 -4.49
C ASN A 145 12.48 -18.55 -3.83
N SER A 146 12.83 -17.50 -4.58
CA SER A 146 12.84 -16.13 -4.06
C SER A 146 11.42 -15.66 -3.69
N ILE A 147 10.41 -16.01 -4.48
CA ILE A 147 9.01 -15.66 -4.19
C ILE A 147 8.50 -16.40 -2.95
N LEU A 148 8.79 -17.70 -2.84
CA LEU A 148 8.38 -18.54 -1.71
C LEU A 148 9.05 -18.15 -0.38
N GLN A 149 10.21 -17.49 -0.43
CA GLN A 149 10.89 -16.99 0.77
C GLN A 149 10.25 -15.71 1.35
N ILE A 150 9.47 -14.96 0.57
CA ILE A 150 8.87 -13.68 1.03
C ILE A 150 7.95 -13.89 2.25
N PRO A 151 6.96 -14.82 2.23
CA PRO A 151 6.10 -15.05 3.40
C PRO A 151 6.87 -15.56 4.62
N ALA A 152 7.91 -16.38 4.40
CA ALA A 152 8.75 -16.90 5.48
C ALA A 152 9.56 -15.79 6.16
N LEU A 153 10.01 -14.78 5.42
CA LEU A 153 10.68 -13.60 5.96
C LEU A 153 9.72 -12.69 6.73
N GLU A 154 8.45 -12.57 6.31
CA GLU A 154 7.44 -11.84 7.06
C GLU A 154 7.11 -12.51 8.40
N GLN A 155 7.04 -13.85 8.46
CA GLN A 155 6.86 -14.57 9.72
C GLN A 155 8.10 -14.50 10.63
N LYS A 156 9.31 -14.63 10.07
CA LYS A 156 10.56 -14.58 10.86
C LYS A 156 10.86 -13.22 11.48
N LYS A 157 10.23 -12.13 11.01
CA LYS A 157 10.38 -10.81 11.63
C LYS A 157 10.00 -10.78 13.12
N LEU A 158 9.19 -11.74 13.58
CA LEU A 158 8.75 -11.83 14.98
C LEU A 158 9.72 -12.63 15.88
N ALA A 159 10.74 -13.30 15.32
CA ALA A 159 11.63 -14.20 16.06
C ALA A 159 13.12 -13.86 15.87
N TYR A 160 13.48 -12.57 15.97
CA TYR A 160 14.90 -12.19 16.04
C TYR A 160 15.44 -12.42 17.45
N SER A 161 16.30 -13.44 17.61
CA SER A 161 17.12 -13.62 18.80
C SER A 161 18.39 -12.77 18.66
N TYR A 162 18.37 -11.57 19.22
CA TYR A 162 19.57 -10.73 19.28
C TYR A 162 20.57 -11.35 20.26
N GLN A 163 21.79 -11.59 19.79
CA GLN A 163 22.91 -12.06 20.61
C GLN A 163 24.09 -11.12 20.39
N VAL A 164 24.83 -10.84 21.48
CA VAL A 164 26.07 -10.07 21.40
C VAL A 164 27.11 -10.96 20.71
N TYR A 165 27.62 -10.48 19.57
CA TYR A 165 28.60 -11.20 18.76
C TYR A 165 29.80 -10.29 18.51
N SER A 166 31.01 -10.87 18.47
CA SER A 166 32.22 -10.12 18.14
C SER A 166 32.19 -9.74 16.66
N ALA A 167 32.07 -8.44 16.37
CA ALA A 167 32.07 -7.93 15.00
C ALA A 167 33.33 -8.35 14.22
N SER A 168 34.50 -8.35 14.86
CA SER A 168 35.76 -8.74 14.23
C SER A 168 35.76 -10.21 13.79
N SER A 169 35.19 -11.11 14.59
CA SER A 169 35.03 -12.53 14.22
C SER A 169 34.06 -12.73 13.05
N ALA A 170 32.92 -12.05 13.08
CA ALA A 170 31.91 -12.13 12.03
C ALA A 170 32.44 -11.60 10.68
N ILE A 171 33.14 -10.46 10.71
CA ILE A 171 33.76 -9.85 9.53
C ILE A 171 34.82 -10.79 8.92
N LYS A 172 35.69 -11.39 9.74
CA LYS A 172 36.68 -12.37 9.25
C LYS A 172 36.02 -13.59 8.60
N GLN A 173 34.95 -14.10 9.20
CA GLN A 173 34.22 -15.25 8.66
C GLN A 173 33.56 -14.94 7.31
N ILE A 174 32.90 -13.79 7.21
CA ILE A 174 32.27 -13.32 5.97
C ILE A 174 33.32 -13.09 4.88
N LEU A 175 34.46 -12.48 5.22
CA LEU A 175 35.56 -12.24 4.29
C LEU A 175 36.15 -13.54 3.76
N LYS A 176 36.42 -14.51 4.64
CA LYS A 176 36.91 -15.84 4.23
C LYS A 176 35.94 -16.51 3.25
N GLN A 177 34.66 -16.52 3.60
CA GLN A 177 33.62 -17.13 2.77
C GLN A 177 33.47 -16.42 1.42
N SER A 178 33.62 -15.09 1.39
CA SER A 178 33.58 -14.29 0.17
C SER A 178 34.81 -14.50 -0.72
N ILE A 179 36.01 -14.59 -0.14
CA ILE A 179 37.25 -14.87 -0.89
C ILE A 179 37.15 -16.22 -1.60
N GLU A 180 36.62 -17.24 -0.91
CA GLU A 180 36.39 -18.58 -1.49
C GLU A 180 35.31 -18.54 -2.59
N GLN A 181 34.18 -17.87 -2.33
CA GLN A 181 33.06 -17.80 -3.27
C GLN A 181 33.43 -17.05 -4.56
N PHE A 182 34.16 -15.94 -4.46
CA PHE A 182 34.52 -15.09 -5.59
C PHE A 182 35.91 -15.38 -6.16
N ARG A 183 36.63 -16.37 -5.60
CA ARG A 183 38.00 -16.74 -6.00
C ARG A 183 38.95 -15.54 -6.06
N LEU A 184 38.88 -14.70 -5.04
CA LEU A 184 39.70 -13.48 -4.97
C LEU A 184 41.18 -13.86 -4.78
N PRO A 185 42.12 -13.11 -5.40
CA PRO A 185 43.55 -13.34 -5.18
C PRO A 185 43.92 -13.09 -3.72
N PRO A 186 44.96 -13.78 -3.19
CA PRO A 186 45.28 -13.80 -1.75
C PRO A 186 45.63 -12.43 -1.14
N ASN A 187 45.93 -11.42 -1.96
CA ASN A 187 46.25 -10.06 -1.52
C ASN A 187 45.11 -9.05 -1.78
N ALA A 188 43.93 -9.50 -2.20
CA ALA A 188 42.81 -8.62 -2.55
C ALA A 188 42.17 -7.93 -1.33
N VAL A 189 42.34 -8.51 -0.13
CA VAL A 189 41.76 -8.01 1.10
C VAL A 189 42.83 -7.97 2.17
N ILE A 190 43.13 -6.77 2.67
CA ILE A 190 44.03 -6.53 3.80
C ILE A 190 43.15 -6.13 4.98
N ILE A 191 43.23 -6.88 6.08
CA ILE A 191 42.51 -6.57 7.32
C ILE A 191 43.53 -5.91 8.24
N GLU A 192 43.40 -4.60 8.44
CA GLU A 192 44.15 -3.87 9.46
C GLU A 192 43.37 -3.95 10.78
N GLU A 193 43.99 -4.54 11.81
CA GLU A 193 43.35 -4.72 13.13
C GLU A 193 43.44 -3.48 14.03
N ASN A 194 43.87 -2.33 13.50
CA ASN A 194 44.18 -1.15 14.31
C ASN A 194 43.12 -0.05 14.20
N ALA A 195 41.86 -0.40 14.45
CA ALA A 195 40.85 0.58 14.77
C ALA A 195 40.77 0.67 16.29
N ASP A 196 41.45 1.67 16.87
CA ASP A 196 41.24 2.06 18.27
C ASP A 196 39.74 2.40 18.43
N CYS A 197 38.98 1.51 19.04
CA CYS A 197 37.60 1.72 19.46
C CYS A 197 37.49 1.42 20.95
#